data_AF-A0A4Q2YS27-F1
#
_entry.id   AF-A0A4Q2YS27-F1
#
_cell.length_a   1.000
_cell.length_b   1.000
_cell.length_c   1.000
_cell.angle_alpha   90.00
_cell.angle_beta   90.00
_cell.angle_gamma   90.00
#
_symmetry.space_group_name_H-M   'P 1'
#
loop_
_entity.id
_entity.type
_entity.pdbx_description
1 polymer ?
#
loop_
_entity_poly.entity_id
_entity_poly.type
_entity_poly.pdbx_seq_one_letter_code
_entity_poly.pdbx_strand_id
1 'polypeptide(L)'
;MALTGAFPEVLIDSIRSPHLIPTNNPNYKVQEANLLVICDVGISGEMIDNVLTVKLDVAQLNIPEDVDLTSRQILTLTIIAIRKTLEVYQRPQTQPLPVEIIIEGADEAKSSLRDLGSKFSIGHDGE
;
A
#
# COMPACT_ATOMS: atom_id res chain seq x y z
N MET A 1 2.94 25.91 15.90
CA MET A 1 3.84 24.92 15.28
C MET A 1 3.02 24.14 14.29
N ALA A 2 3.24 24.32 13.00
CA ALA A 2 2.60 23.50 11.98
C ALA A 2 3.33 22.14 11.98
N LEU A 3 2.61 21.07 12.32
CA LEU A 3 3.05 19.69 12.11
C LEU A 3 3.05 19.43 10.60
N THR A 4 4.04 19.97 9.88
CA THR A 4 4.30 19.65 8.48
C THR A 4 5.24 18.45 8.44
N GLY A 5 4.79 17.32 8.95
CA GLY A 5 5.40 16.01 8.72
C GLY A 5 4.39 15.19 7.95
N ALA A 6 4.75 14.70 6.76
CA ALA A 6 3.90 13.74 6.06
C ALA A 6 3.67 12.55 7.00
N PHE A 7 2.44 12.28 7.39
CA PHE A 7 2.13 11.13 8.22
C PHE A 7 2.35 9.86 7.37
N PRO A 8 3.11 8.86 7.86
CA PRO A 8 3.39 7.66 7.07
C PRO A 8 2.10 6.94 6.65
N GLU A 9 1.03 7.01 7.45
CA GLU A 9 -0.32 6.53 7.14
C GLU A 9 -0.85 7.13 5.83
N VAL A 10 -0.75 8.46 5.70
CA VAL A 10 -1.22 9.18 4.50
C VAL A 10 -0.38 8.84 3.27
N LEU A 11 0.92 8.57 3.46
CA LEU A 11 1.79 8.10 2.37
C LEU A 11 1.38 6.71 1.88
N ILE A 12 1.00 5.82 2.78
CA ILE A 12 0.49 4.49 2.45
C ILE A 12 -0.82 4.59 1.66
N ASP A 13 -1.78 5.38 2.15
CA ASP A 13 -3.05 5.59 1.46
C ASP A 13 -2.84 6.16 0.05
N SER A 14 -1.82 7.02 -0.10
CA SER A 14 -1.49 7.66 -1.37
C SER A 14 -0.96 6.70 -2.44
N ILE A 15 -0.49 5.49 -2.07
CA ILE A 15 0.01 4.49 -3.05
C ILE A 15 -1.12 4.05 -4.00
N ARG A 16 -2.37 4.04 -3.53
CA ARG A 16 -3.56 3.70 -4.34
C ARG A 16 -4.28 4.93 -4.86
N SER A 17 -3.82 6.15 -4.60
CA SER A 17 -4.51 7.36 -5.06
C SER A 17 -4.79 7.27 -6.56
N PRO A 18 -6.08 7.32 -6.96
CA PRO A 18 -6.43 7.29 -8.38
C PRO A 18 -5.76 8.46 -9.10
N HIS A 19 -5.36 8.25 -10.35
CA HIS A 19 -4.78 9.33 -11.17
C HIS A 19 -5.82 10.36 -11.65
N LEU A 20 -7.00 10.39 -11.02
CA LEU A 20 -8.09 11.30 -11.36
C LEU A 20 -7.71 12.75 -11.02
N ILE A 21 -7.74 13.61 -12.03
CA ILE A 21 -7.68 15.06 -11.83
C ILE A 21 -9.09 15.52 -11.45
N PRO A 22 -9.27 16.26 -10.34
CA PRO A 22 -10.54 16.88 -10.01
C PRO A 22 -11.00 17.77 -11.17
N THR A 23 -12.17 17.48 -11.73
CA THR A 23 -12.72 18.26 -12.84
C THR A 23 -14.24 18.36 -12.76
N ASN A 24 -14.76 19.50 -13.22
CA ASN A 24 -16.20 19.75 -13.31
C ASN A 24 -16.81 19.20 -14.61
N ASN A 25 -16.02 18.49 -15.43
CA ASN A 25 -16.49 17.90 -16.68
C ASN A 25 -17.03 16.47 -16.45
N PRO A 26 -18.34 16.23 -16.58
CA PRO A 26 -18.95 14.92 -16.35
C PRO A 26 -18.53 13.86 -17.38
N ASN A 27 -17.95 14.26 -18.51
CA ASN A 27 -17.44 13.34 -19.53
C ASN A 27 -15.97 12.93 -19.31
N TYR A 28 -15.32 13.48 -18.29
CA TYR A 28 -13.95 13.11 -17.97
C TYR A 28 -13.93 11.73 -17.31
N LYS A 29 -13.41 10.75 -18.05
CA LYS A 29 -13.09 9.43 -17.55
C LYS A 29 -11.58 9.24 -17.74
N VAL A 30 -10.83 9.15 -16.65
CA VAL A 30 -9.43 8.74 -16.73
C VAL A 30 -9.41 7.23 -16.85
N GLN A 31 -8.69 6.72 -17.84
CA GLN A 31 -8.29 5.32 -17.82
C GLN A 31 -7.27 5.18 -16.69
N GLU A 32 -7.66 4.48 -15.64
CA GLU A 32 -6.80 4.26 -14.50
C GLU A 32 -5.59 3.41 -14.91
N ALA A 33 -4.43 3.78 -14.39
CA ALA A 33 -3.16 3.10 -14.62
C ALA A 33 -2.51 2.59 -13.33
N ASN A 34 -3.07 2.94 -12.17
CA ASN A 34 -2.62 2.44 -10.88
C ASN A 34 -2.99 0.96 -10.75
N LEU A 35 -1.95 0.11 -10.63
CA LEU A 35 -2.10 -1.35 -10.54
C LEU A 35 -3.05 -1.79 -9.42
N LEU A 36 -3.03 -1.12 -8.26
CA LEU A 36 -3.90 -1.47 -7.14
C LEU A 36 -5.36 -1.13 -7.40
N VAL A 37 -5.60 -0.04 -8.13
CA VAL A 37 -6.96 0.39 -8.46
C VAL A 37 -7.54 -0.51 -9.54
N ILE A 38 -6.79 -0.82 -10.60
CA ILE A 38 -7.26 -1.72 -11.67
C ILE A 38 -7.45 -3.17 -11.21
N CYS A 39 -6.71 -3.60 -10.17
CA CYS A 39 -6.84 -4.92 -9.59
C CYS A 39 -7.79 -5.01 -8.37
N ASP A 40 -8.49 -3.91 -8.03
CA ASP A 40 -9.41 -3.84 -6.89
C ASP A 40 -8.78 -4.24 -5.54
N VAL A 41 -7.51 -3.90 -5.33
CA VAL A 41 -6.80 -4.10 -4.05
C VAL A 41 -6.95 -2.87 -3.17
N GLY A 42 -7.50 -3.04 -1.98
CA GLY A 42 -7.52 -2.01 -0.95
C GLY A 42 -6.16 -1.86 -0.26
N ILE A 43 -5.80 -0.63 0.09
CA ILE A 43 -4.66 -0.34 0.96
C ILE A 43 -5.09 0.74 1.97
N SER A 44 -4.67 0.57 3.22
CA SER A 44 -4.83 1.59 4.25
C SER A 44 -3.70 1.54 5.27
N GLY A 45 -3.22 2.69 5.71
CA GLY A 45 -2.25 2.82 6.80
C GLY A 45 -2.88 3.34 8.10
N GLU A 46 -2.51 2.75 9.24
CA GLU A 46 -2.95 3.19 10.56
C GLU A 46 -1.81 3.05 11.57
N MET A 47 -1.65 3.99 12.49
CA MET A 47 -0.69 3.88 13.60
C MET A 47 -1.35 3.27 14.82
N ILE A 48 -0.93 2.07 15.22
CA ILE A 48 -1.45 1.35 16.39
C ILE A 48 -0.28 1.05 17.33
N ASP A 49 -0.33 1.53 18.57
CA ASP A 49 0.72 1.30 19.58
C ASP A 49 2.15 1.62 19.10
N ASN A 50 2.31 2.72 18.35
CA ASN A 50 3.56 3.14 17.68
C ASN A 50 4.08 2.20 16.58
N VAL A 51 3.24 1.31 16.06
CA VAL A 51 3.52 0.47 14.89
C VAL A 51 2.66 0.94 13.72
N LEU A 52 3.28 1.15 12.56
CA LEU A 52 2.53 1.42 11.34
C LEU A 52 1.93 0.11 10.82
N THR A 53 0.63 -0.06 11.01
CA THR A 53 -0.14 -1.17 10.47
C THR A 53 -0.65 -0.82 9.08
N VAL A 54 -0.22 -1.57 8.07
CA VAL A 54 -0.68 -1.47 6.69
C VAL A 54 -1.58 -2.65 6.38
N LYS A 55 -2.84 -2.37 6.07
CA LYS A 55 -3.82 -3.40 5.68
C LYS A 55 -3.94 -3.41 4.17
N LEU A 56 -3.78 -4.59 3.58
CA LEU A 56 -4.04 -4.86 2.17
C LEU A 56 -5.30 -5.71 2.07
N ASP A 57 -6.39 -5.12 1.56
CA ASP A 57 -7.68 -5.79 1.40
C ASP A 57 -7.78 -6.41 0.00
N VAL A 58 -7.95 -7.74 -0.05
CA VAL A 58 -8.10 -8.51 -1.29
C VAL A 58 -9.48 -9.14 -1.46
N ALA A 59 -10.48 -8.70 -0.68
CA ALA A 59 -11.85 -9.18 -0.79
C ALA A 59 -12.39 -9.05 -2.22
N GLN A 60 -12.17 -7.89 -2.84
CA GLN A 60 -12.62 -7.59 -4.21
C GLN A 60 -11.53 -7.81 -5.27
N LEU A 61 -10.36 -8.35 -4.89
CA LEU A 61 -9.24 -8.57 -5.81
C LEU A 61 -9.71 -9.33 -7.06
N ASN A 62 -9.54 -8.67 -8.20
CA ASN A 62 -9.84 -9.18 -9.53
C ASN A 62 -8.70 -8.77 -10.47
N ILE A 63 -8.21 -9.69 -11.30
CA ILE A 63 -7.11 -9.41 -12.22
C ILE A 63 -7.69 -9.26 -13.62
N PRO A 64 -7.63 -8.06 -14.22
CA PRO A 64 -8.06 -7.86 -15.60
C PRO A 64 -7.32 -8.76 -16.59
N GLU A 65 -7.97 -9.17 -17.68
CA GLU A 65 -7.39 -10.09 -18.67
C GLU A 65 -6.13 -9.54 -19.37
N ASP A 66 -5.97 -8.22 -19.41
CA ASP A 66 -4.83 -7.51 -19.97
C ASP A 66 -3.64 -7.38 -19.00
N VAL A 67 -3.79 -7.85 -17.75
CA VAL A 67 -2.72 -7.86 -16.74
C VAL A 67 -2.13 -9.27 -16.62
N ASP A 68 -0.94 -9.46 -17.19
CA ASP A 68 -0.19 -10.73 -17.11
C ASP A 68 0.61 -10.86 -15.80
N LEU A 69 -0.10 -10.77 -14.66
CA LEU A 69 0.46 -10.95 -13.33
C LEU A 69 -0.49 -11.76 -12.45
N THR A 70 0.05 -12.55 -11.54
CA THR A 70 -0.72 -13.25 -10.51
C THR A 70 -1.03 -12.33 -9.32
N SER A 71 -2.07 -12.67 -8.55
CA SER A 71 -2.43 -11.99 -7.29
C SER A 71 -1.24 -11.82 -6.36
N ARG A 72 -0.44 -12.89 -6.24
CA ARG A 72 0.76 -12.92 -5.40
C ARG A 72 1.83 -11.96 -5.91
N GLN A 73 2.06 -11.88 -7.23
CA GLN A 73 3.02 -10.94 -7.80
C GLN A 73 2.59 -9.49 -7.57
N ILE A 74 1.31 -9.18 -7.76
CA ILE A 74 0.75 -7.84 -7.51
C ILE A 74 0.98 -7.44 -6.05
N LEU A 75 0.60 -8.27 -5.09
CA LEU A 75 0.81 -7.99 -3.66
C LEU A 75 2.29 -7.90 -3.30
N THR A 76 3.14 -8.75 -3.86
CA THR A 76 4.60 -8.68 -3.63
C THR A 76 5.18 -7.35 -4.12
N LEU A 77 4.80 -6.90 -5.31
CA LEU A 77 5.21 -5.59 -5.84
C LEU A 77 4.68 -4.44 -4.96
N THR A 78 3.46 -4.58 -4.44
CA THR A 78 2.84 -3.61 -3.52
C THR A 78 3.64 -3.48 -2.24
N ILE A 79 4.04 -4.61 -1.63
CA ILE A 79 4.88 -4.64 -0.42
C ILE A 79 6.24 -3.97 -0.69
N ILE A 80 6.84 -4.22 -1.86
CA ILE A 80 8.08 -3.55 -2.28
C ILE A 80 7.88 -2.04 -2.42
N ALA A 81 6.78 -1.60 -3.03
CA ALA A 81 6.45 -0.18 -3.19
C ALA A 81 6.23 0.52 -1.84
N ILE A 82 5.50 -0.12 -0.91
CA ILE A 82 5.33 0.33 0.48
C ILE A 82 6.69 0.52 1.14
N ARG A 83 7.55 -0.52 1.11
CA ARG A 83 8.88 -0.47 1.71
C ARG A 83 9.70 0.69 1.15
N LYS A 84 9.77 0.84 -0.17
CA LYS A 84 10.53 1.93 -0.81
C LYS A 84 9.99 3.31 -0.44
N THR A 85 8.67 3.45 -0.36
CA THR A 85 8.02 4.71 0.05
C THR A 85 8.40 5.07 1.48
N LEU A 86 8.33 4.10 2.39
CA LEU A 86 8.69 4.28 3.80
C LEU A 86 10.20 4.48 3.99
N GLU A 87 11.06 3.82 3.21
CA GLU A 87 12.51 4.03 3.23
C GLU A 87 12.86 5.49 2.93
N VAL A 88 12.24 6.07 1.89
CA VAL A 88 12.44 7.48 1.53
C VAL A 88 11.93 8.40 2.64
N TYR A 89 10.75 8.10 3.20
CA TYR A 89 10.18 8.85 4.32
C TYR A 89 11.07 8.80 5.58
N GLN A 90 11.71 7.67 5.86
CA GLN A 90 12.45 7.44 7.09
C GLN A 90 13.89 7.97 7.05
N ARG A 91 14.46 8.27 5.87
CA ARG A 91 15.83 8.81 5.73
C ARG A 91 16.19 9.96 6.69
N PRO A 92 15.35 10.99 6.91
CA PRO A 92 15.66 12.07 7.85
C PRO A 92 15.39 11.73 9.33
N GLN A 93 14.80 10.57 9.62
CA GLN A 93 14.38 10.18 10.97
C GLN A 93 15.49 9.38 11.68
N THR A 94 15.60 9.54 13.00
CA THR A 94 16.63 8.85 13.80
C THR A 94 16.15 7.57 14.48
N GLN A 95 14.83 7.42 14.65
CA GLN A 95 14.24 6.24 15.28
C GLN A 95 13.77 5.27 14.20
N PRO A 96 13.89 3.95 14.40
CA PRO A 96 13.28 2.98 13.49
C PRO A 96 11.75 3.09 13.50
N LEU A 97 11.14 2.87 12.35
CA LEU A 97 9.70 2.74 12.18
C LEU A 97 9.34 1.26 12.07
N PRO A 98 8.72 0.65 13.10
CA PRO A 98 8.15 -0.69 12.98
C PRO A 98 6.90 -0.65 12.09
N VAL A 99 6.83 -1.61 11.17
CA VAL A 99 5.77 -1.73 10.17
C VAL A 99 5.23 -3.16 10.20
N GLU A 100 3.91 -3.30 10.19
CA GLU A 100 3.21 -4.56 10.09
C GLU A 100 2.27 -4.55 8.88
N ILE A 101 2.45 -5.49 7.97
CA ILE A 101 1.58 -5.72 6.82
C ILE A 101 0.62 -6.85 7.13
N ILE A 102 -0.67 -6.58 6.97
CA ILE A 102 -1.77 -7.51 7.18
C ILE A 102 -2.52 -7.67 5.86
N ILE A 103 -2.79 -8.92 5.46
CA ILE A 103 -3.64 -9.22 4.30
C ILE A 103 -5.04 -9.60 4.80
N GLU A 104 -6.04 -8.80 4.44
CA GLU A 104 -7.45 -8.99 4.80
C GLU A 104 -8.30 -9.37 3.59
N GLY A 105 -9.49 -9.90 3.82
CA GLY A 105 -10.42 -10.24 2.71
C GLY A 105 -10.05 -11.49 1.89
N ALA A 106 -8.99 -12.22 2.26
CA ALA A 106 -8.63 -13.48 1.62
C ALA A 106 -9.62 -14.60 1.99
N ASP A 107 -10.38 -15.09 1.02
CA ASP A 107 -11.24 -16.29 1.11
C ASP A 107 -10.44 -17.60 1.07
N GLU A 108 -11.11 -18.77 0.99
CA GLU A 108 -10.42 -20.07 0.91
C GLU A 108 -9.47 -20.18 -0.31
N ALA A 109 -9.87 -19.63 -1.46
CA ALA A 109 -9.08 -19.64 -2.68
C ALA A 109 -7.85 -18.72 -2.59
N LYS A 110 -7.98 -17.60 -1.86
CA LYS A 110 -6.92 -16.60 -1.63
C LYS A 110 -6.19 -16.81 -0.30
N SER A 111 -6.49 -17.88 0.43
CA SER A 111 -5.93 -18.15 1.77
C SER A 111 -4.39 -18.16 1.77
N SER A 112 -3.82 -18.66 0.68
CA SER A 112 -2.38 -18.67 0.44
C SER A 112 -1.77 -17.28 0.35
N LEU A 113 -2.51 -16.17 0.18
CA LEU A 113 -1.95 -14.81 0.14
C LEU A 113 -1.66 -14.24 1.53
N ARG A 114 -2.27 -14.82 2.58
CA ARG A 114 -2.09 -14.35 3.96
C ARG A 114 -0.66 -14.52 4.48
N ASP A 115 0.11 -15.43 3.86
CA ASP A 115 1.53 -15.66 4.17
C ASP A 115 2.43 -14.46 3.78
N LEU A 116 1.94 -13.57 2.90
CA LEU A 116 2.63 -12.34 2.52
C LEU A 116 2.58 -11.27 3.62
N GLY A 117 1.70 -11.44 4.61
CA GLY A 117 1.70 -10.63 5.81
C GLY A 117 3.06 -10.71 6.51
N SER A 118 3.62 -9.58 6.89
CA SER A 118 4.98 -9.52 7.41
C SER A 118 5.18 -8.36 8.37
N LYS A 119 6.13 -8.51 9.30
CA LYS A 119 6.59 -7.44 10.17
C LYS A 119 8.03 -7.10 9.84
N PHE A 120 8.35 -5.82 9.76
CA PHE A 120 9.70 -5.33 9.53
C PHE A 120 9.90 -3.95 10.16
N SER A 121 11.14 -3.50 10.18
CA SER A 121 11.52 -2.18 10.67
C SER A 121 12.22 -1.42 9.54
N ILE A 122 11.94 -0.12 9.41
CA ILE A 122 12.56 0.78 8.43
C ILE A 122 13.35 1.85 9.18
N GLY A 123 14.54 2.22 8.68
CA GLY A 123 15.39 3.24 9.31
C GLY A 123 16.39 2.70 10.34
N HIS A 124 16.62 1.38 10.36
CA HIS A 124 17.75 0.79 11.04
C HIS A 124 18.48 -0.17 10.10
N ASP A 125 19.30 0.40 9.21
CA ASP A 125 20.51 -0.26 8.74
C ASP A 125 21.65 0.50 9.41
N GLY A 126 22.24 -0.10 10.44
CA GLY A 126 23.62 0.22 10.78
C GLY A 126 24.50 -0.15 9.59
N GLU A 127 25.47 0.70 9.28
CA GLU A 127 26.74 0.24 8.68
C GLU A 127 27.30 -0.97 9.44
#